data_AF-A0A961D2H7-F1
#
_entry.id   AF-A0A961D2H7-F1
#
_cell.length_a   1.000
_cell.length_b   1.000
_cell.length_c   1.000
_cell.angle_alpha   90.00
_cell.angle_beta   90.00
_cell.angle_gamma   90.00
#
_symmetry.space_group_name_H-M   'P 1'
#
loop_
_entity.id
_entity.type
_entity.pdbx_description
1 polymer ?
#
loop_
_entity_poly.entity_id
_entity_poly.type
_entity_poly.pdbx_seq_one_letter_code
_entity_poly.pdbx_strand_id
1 'polypeptide(L)' 'MPTIQQLVRKGRTPKVSKTKAPALKANPQQRGVCTRVYTTTPKK' A
#
# COMPACT_ATOMS: atom_id res chain seq x y z
N MET A 1 -0.24 -21.32 -20.00
CA MET A 1 -1.64 -20.86 -20.06
C MET A 1 -2.51 -21.87 -19.34
N PRO A 2 -3.43 -21.45 -18.44
CA PRO A 2 -4.32 -22.38 -17.75
C PRO A 2 -5.51 -22.79 -18.61
N THR A 3 -5.98 -24.03 -18.47
CA THR A 3 -7.18 -24.56 -19.15
C THR A 3 -8.46 -24.12 -18.43
N ILE A 4 -9.61 -24.18 -19.11
CA ILE A 4 -10.91 -23.79 -18.53
C ILE A 4 -11.22 -24.61 -17.27
N GLN A 5 -10.98 -25.92 -17.29
CA GLN A 5 -11.21 -26.78 -16.11
C GLN A 5 -10.30 -26.42 -14.92
N GLN A 6 -9.09 -25.92 -15.16
CA GLN A 6 -8.21 -25.43 -14.10
C GLN A 6 -8.77 -24.14 -13.47
N LEU A 7 -9.31 -23.23 -14.27
CA LEU A 7 -9.93 -21.99 -13.79
C LEU A 7 -11.26 -22.25 -13.07
N VAL A 8 -12.03 -23.24 -13.49
CA VAL A 8 -13.27 -23.68 -12.82
C VAL A 8 -12.97 -24.25 -11.43
N ARG A 9 -11.89 -25.05 -11.29
CA ARG A 9 -11.47 -25.61 -9.99
C ARG A 9 -10.74 -24.60 -9.11
N LYS A 10 -9.95 -23.71 -9.71
CA LYS A 10 -9.12 -22.69 -9.05
C LYS A 10 -9.20 -21.39 -9.86
N GLY A 11 -10.10 -20.51 -9.45
CA GLY A 11 -10.24 -19.18 -10.06
C GLY A 11 -8.96 -18.34 -9.97
N ARG A 12 -8.87 -17.29 -10.78
CA ARG A 12 -7.75 -16.34 -10.70
C ARG A 12 -7.92 -15.47 -9.45
N THR A 13 -6.82 -15.24 -8.73
CA THR A 13 -6.77 -14.28 -7.64
C THR A 13 -6.09 -12.99 -8.11
N PRO A 14 -6.68 -11.80 -7.83
CA PRO A 14 -6.00 -10.55 -8.10
C PRO A 14 -4.81 -10.39 -7.16
N LYS A 15 -3.78 -9.66 -7.61
CA LYS A 15 -2.64 -9.31 -6.76
C LYS A 15 -3.07 -8.24 -5.75
N VAL A 16 -2.75 -8.46 -4.48
CA VAL A 16 -2.99 -7.46 -3.43
C VAL A 16 -1.93 -6.36 -3.54
N SER A 17 -2.37 -5.10 -3.68
CA SER A 17 -1.50 -3.93 -3.66
C SER A 17 -1.47 -3.31 -2.27
N LYS A 18 -0.30 -2.78 -1.86
CA LYS A 18 -0.14 -2.01 -0.63
C LYS A 18 0.01 -0.53 -0.97
N THR A 19 -0.62 0.33 -0.19
CA THR A 19 -0.40 1.77 -0.29
C THR A 19 0.97 2.15 0.29
N LYS A 20 1.62 3.14 -0.32
CA LYS A 20 2.84 3.76 0.24
C LYS A 20 2.54 4.63 1.47
N ALA A 21 1.28 5.00 1.69
CA ALA A 21 0.84 5.87 2.77
C ALA A 21 -0.25 5.21 3.65
N PRO A 22 0.10 4.18 4.46
CA PRO A 22 -0.87 3.49 5.31
C PRO A 22 -1.38 4.36 6.48
N ALA A 23 -0.57 5.32 6.93
CA ALA A 23 -0.92 6.19 8.05
C ALA A 23 -2.17 7.05 7.77
N LEU A 24 -2.43 7.40 6.50
CA LEU A 24 -3.56 8.24 6.11
C LEU A 24 -4.92 7.54 6.16
N LYS A 25 -4.97 6.20 6.28
CA LYS A 25 -6.22 5.42 6.35
C LYS A 25 -7.26 5.79 5.27
N ALA A 26 -6.80 6.03 4.04
CA ALA A 26 -7.61 6.46 2.89
C ALA A 26 -8.24 7.88 2.99
N ASN A 27 -7.83 8.70 3.96
CA ASN A 27 -8.18 10.11 4.00
C ASN A 27 -7.17 10.95 3.19
N PRO A 28 -7.59 12.12 2.65
CA PRO A 28 -6.67 13.02 1.96
C PRO A 28 -5.64 13.66 2.91
N GLN A 29 -6.03 13.95 4.16
CA GLN A 29 -5.17 14.55 5.20
C GLN A 29 -5.54 14.02 6.59
N GLN A 30 -4.60 14.09 7.54
CA GLN A 30 -4.82 13.76 8.95
C GLN A 30 -4.04 14.74 9.86
N ARG A 31 -4.69 15.25 10.92
CA ARG A 31 -4.03 16.13 11.90
C ARG A 31 -3.10 15.34 12.81
N GLY A 32 -1.97 15.94 13.20
CA GLY A 32 -1.00 15.38 14.14
C GLY A 32 -0.26 16.47 14.92
N VAL A 33 0.39 16.09 16.01
CA VAL A 33 1.22 16.98 16.86
C VAL A 33 2.68 16.57 16.73
N CYS A 34 3.57 17.55 16.59
CA CYS A 34 5.02 17.30 16.48
C CYS A 34 5.59 16.77 17.80
N THR A 35 6.25 15.62 17.77
CA THR A 35 6.94 15.06 18.95
C THR A 35 8.38 15.54 19.08
N ARG A 36 9.03 15.92 17.96
CA ARG A 36 10.39 16.46 17.92
C ARG A 36 10.54 17.39 16.72
N VAL A 37 11.31 18.47 16.87
CA VAL A 37 11.66 19.41 15.79
C VAL A 37 13.19 19.40 15.62
N TYR A 38 13.68 19.10 14.41
CA TYR A 38 15.11 19.00 14.09
C TYR A 38 15.34 19.10 12.57
N THR A 39 16.61 19.17 12.14
CA THR A 39 17.02 19.24 10.73
C THR A 39 17.68 17.94 10.26
N THR A 40 17.60 17.63 8.95
CA THR A 40 18.20 16.44 8.31
C THR A 40 19.00 16.81 7.07
N THR A 41 20.20 16.25 6.89
CA THR A 41 21.00 16.41 5.67
C THR A 41 20.48 15.49 4.55
N PRO A 42 20.29 15.98 3.30
CA PRO A 42 19.79 15.16 2.20
C PRO A 42 20.82 14.14 1.72
N LYS A 43 20.35 13.05 1.09
CA LYS A 43 21.23 12.15 0.35
C LYS A 43 21.68 12.84 -0.94
N LYS A 44 22.94 12.62 -1.32
CA LYS A 44 23.48 13.03 -2.61
C LYS A 44 22.77 12.30 -3.75
#